data_AF-A0A7W3U5G8-F1
#
_entry.id   AF-A0A7W3U5G8-F1
#
_cell.length_a   1.000
_cell.length_b   1.000
_cell.length_c   1.000
_cell.angle_alpha   90.00
_cell.angle_beta   90.00
_cell.angle_gamma   90.00
#
_symmetry.space_group_name_H-M   'P 1'
#
loop_
_entity.id
_entity.type
_entity.pdbx_description
1 polymer ?
#
loop_
_entity_poly.entity_id
_entity_poly.type
_entity_poly.pdbx_seq_one_letter_code
_entity_poly.pdbx_strand_id
1 'polypeptide(L)'
;MRRWLGAPLAAVVLTACVTINVYFPAAEAREAAQEFVEKVIGDEAVPVVVPEGDPQSRIEPRQAHPVAALAARVDWWSLVGVGSAQAQNQPDISIQTPAIQAIQARMAQRFNSQLRAGFDAGALGFAEDGTIVVRDAAKLPLKDRVAVNQAVADDNRDRKAVYREVAVANGHPEWEGQIRDVFARQWIASARPGWWYQSGGSWKQK
;
A
#
# COMPACT_ATOMS: atom_id res chain seq x y z
N MET A 1 52.53 50.57 4.10
CA MET A 1 51.32 50.03 4.75
C MET A 1 50.14 50.33 3.84
N ARG A 2 49.74 49.37 2.99
CA ARG A 2 48.85 49.62 1.83
C ARG A 2 47.65 48.67 1.85
N ARG A 3 46.48 49.28 2.11
CA ARG A 3 45.11 49.01 1.63
C ARG A 3 44.57 47.57 1.62
N TRP A 4 43.49 47.40 2.40
CA TRP A 4 42.36 46.49 2.14
C TRP A 4 41.99 46.44 0.65
N LEU A 5 41.79 45.24 0.09
CA LEU A 5 40.95 44.95 -1.09
C LEU A 5 41.01 43.44 -1.41
N GLY A 6 39.83 42.82 -1.57
CA GLY A 6 39.67 41.68 -2.49
C GLY A 6 39.31 40.33 -1.88
N ALA A 7 38.14 40.21 -1.25
CA ALA A 7 37.34 39.01 -1.49
C ALA A 7 36.73 39.18 -2.89
N PRO A 8 36.92 38.21 -3.80
CA PRO A 8 35.71 37.74 -4.45
C PRO A 8 35.74 36.24 -4.84
N LEU A 9 34.52 35.72 -4.98
CA LEU A 9 34.15 34.69 -5.97
C LEU A 9 34.75 33.29 -5.79
N ALA A 10 34.17 32.53 -4.88
CA ALA A 10 34.02 31.08 -5.08
C ALA A 10 32.59 30.66 -4.74
N ALA A 11 31.61 31.24 -5.44
CA ALA A 11 30.24 30.72 -5.47
C ALA A 11 30.25 29.46 -6.34
N VAL A 12 30.56 28.31 -5.71
CA VAL A 12 30.48 27.00 -6.34
C VAL A 12 29.00 26.61 -6.40
N VAL A 13 28.33 26.94 -7.51
CA VAL A 13 26.98 26.48 -7.81
C VAL A 13 27.08 25.12 -8.49
N LEU A 14 26.99 24.04 -7.72
CA LEU A 14 26.87 22.69 -8.25
C LEU A 14 25.45 22.48 -8.79
N THR A 15 25.27 22.64 -10.10
CA THR A 15 24.07 22.21 -10.82
C THR A 15 24.16 20.70 -11.03
N ALA A 16 23.75 19.92 -10.02
CA ALA A 16 23.55 18.50 -10.19
C ALA A 16 22.29 18.28 -11.05
N CYS A 17 22.47 17.96 -12.33
CA CYS A 17 21.45 17.28 -13.11
C CYS A 17 21.25 15.90 -12.48
N VAL A 18 20.39 15.82 -11.45
CA VAL A 18 19.96 14.53 -10.90
C VAL A 18 19.12 13.88 -11.99
N THR A 19 19.68 12.88 -12.65
CA THR A 19 18.90 11.90 -13.40
C THR A 19 18.08 11.16 -12.36
N ILE A 20 16.90 11.68 -12.00
CA ILE A 20 15.94 10.96 -11.17
C ILE A 20 15.43 9.83 -12.06
N ASN A 21 16.15 8.73 -12.10
CA ASN A 21 15.63 7.48 -12.60
C ASN A 21 14.58 7.06 -11.58
N VAL A 22 13.32 7.43 -11.81
CA VAL A 22 12.22 7.10 -10.89
C VAL A 22 12.04 5.60 -10.93
N TYR A 23 12.72 4.91 -10.03
CA TYR A 23 12.59 3.49 -9.81
C TYR A 23 11.25 3.23 -9.10
N PHE A 24 10.59 2.13 -9.46
CA PHE A 24 9.34 1.72 -8.82
C PHE A 24 9.54 1.56 -7.30
N PRO A 25 8.80 2.28 -6.45
CA PRO A 25 8.93 2.25 -4.99
C PRO A 25 8.38 0.94 -4.43
N ALA A 26 9.17 -0.12 -4.53
CA ALA A 26 8.70 -1.48 -4.28
C ALA A 26 8.42 -1.77 -2.80
N ALA A 27 8.98 -1.00 -1.86
CA ALA A 27 8.73 -1.21 -0.43
C ALA A 27 7.38 -0.59 -0.04
N GLU A 28 7.17 0.64 -0.46
CA GLU A 28 5.97 1.44 -0.27
C GLU A 28 4.78 0.78 -0.97
N ALA A 29 4.98 0.28 -2.20
CA ALA A 29 3.96 -0.50 -2.91
C ALA A 29 3.54 -1.77 -2.16
N ARG A 30 4.46 -2.43 -1.45
CA ARG A 30 4.14 -3.63 -0.65
C ARG A 30 3.33 -3.27 0.57
N GLU A 31 3.71 -2.21 1.28
CA GLU A 31 2.96 -1.71 2.44
C GLU A 31 1.54 -1.28 2.04
N ALA A 32 1.44 -0.50 0.96
CA ALA A 32 0.18 -0.07 0.38
C ALA A 32 -0.69 -1.28 -0.05
N ALA A 33 -0.10 -2.27 -0.71
CA ALA A 33 -0.81 -3.50 -1.08
C ALA A 33 -1.28 -4.26 0.17
N GLN A 34 -0.46 -4.34 1.21
CA GLN A 34 -0.81 -5.01 2.47
C GLN A 34 -2.03 -4.35 3.12
N GLU A 35 -2.01 -3.02 3.29
CA GLU A 35 -3.14 -2.28 3.83
C GLU A 35 -4.39 -2.46 2.95
N PHE A 36 -4.22 -2.42 1.63
CA PHE A 36 -5.34 -2.58 0.70
C PHE A 36 -6.01 -3.95 0.86
N VAL A 37 -5.20 -5.01 0.84
CA VAL A 37 -5.64 -6.40 0.87
C VAL A 37 -6.25 -6.74 2.23
N GLU A 38 -5.66 -6.25 3.32
CA GLU A 38 -6.19 -6.46 4.67
C GLU A 38 -7.59 -5.84 4.82
N LYS A 39 -7.82 -4.64 4.27
CA LYS A 39 -9.16 -4.03 4.27
C LYS A 39 -10.19 -4.80 3.43
N VAL A 40 -9.76 -5.58 2.42
CA VAL A 40 -10.67 -6.39 1.58
C VAL A 40 -10.97 -7.75 2.23
N ILE A 41 -9.95 -8.40 2.78
CA ILE A 41 -10.04 -9.79 3.30
C ILE A 41 -10.25 -9.84 4.81
N GLY A 42 -9.91 -8.77 5.54
CA GLY A 42 -9.94 -8.70 6.99
C GLY A 42 -11.31 -8.99 7.58
N ASP A 43 -11.33 -9.36 8.87
CA ASP A 43 -12.56 -9.71 9.60
C ASP A 43 -13.38 -8.49 10.03
N GLU A 44 -12.85 -7.30 9.84
CA GLU A 44 -13.57 -6.07 10.16
C GLU A 44 -14.35 -5.60 8.94
N ALA A 45 -15.65 -5.92 8.94
CA ALA A 45 -16.63 -4.93 8.49
C ALA A 45 -16.51 -3.73 9.45
N VAL A 46 -15.51 -2.88 9.25
CA VAL A 46 -15.50 -1.55 9.87
C VAL A 46 -16.69 -0.84 9.24
N PRO A 47 -17.78 -0.53 9.98
CA PRO A 47 -18.78 0.36 9.45
C PRO A 47 -18.04 1.66 9.11
N VAL A 48 -18.17 2.13 7.87
CA VAL A 48 -17.70 3.46 7.48
C VAL A 48 -18.47 4.45 8.35
N VAL A 49 -17.87 4.84 9.47
CA VAL A 49 -18.34 5.96 10.27
C VAL A 49 -17.97 7.18 9.44
N VAL A 50 -18.98 7.73 8.77
CA VAL A 50 -18.95 9.12 8.29
C VAL A 50 -18.62 9.97 9.53
N PRO A 51 -17.53 10.74 9.56
CA PRO A 51 -17.27 11.58 10.72
C PRO A 51 -18.28 12.72 10.71
N GLU A 52 -19.38 12.53 11.43
CA GLU A 52 -20.18 13.63 11.96
C GLU A 52 -19.31 14.34 12.99
N GLY A 53 -19.05 15.62 12.73
CA GLY A 53 -18.22 16.44 13.59
C GLY A 53 -18.90 16.67 14.94
N ASP A 54 -18.10 16.61 16.00
CA ASP A 54 -18.38 17.34 17.22
C ASP A 54 -17.05 17.81 17.86
N PRO A 55 -17.01 19.01 18.47
CA PRO A 55 -15.79 19.63 18.96
C PRO A 55 -15.46 19.20 20.39
N GLN A 56 -14.32 19.68 20.89
CA GLN A 56 -13.84 19.63 22.29
C GLN A 56 -12.91 18.46 22.64
N SER A 57 -11.69 18.59 22.13
CA SER A 57 -10.47 18.14 22.79
C SER A 57 -10.37 18.73 24.21
N ARG A 58 -10.47 17.86 25.22
CA ARG A 58 -10.08 18.14 26.61
C ARG A 58 -8.56 17.95 26.70
N ILE A 59 -7.82 19.04 26.88
CA ILE A 59 -6.37 19.01 27.11
C ILE A 59 -6.13 18.89 28.61
N GLU A 60 -5.63 17.74 29.06
CA GLU A 60 -4.99 17.59 30.38
C GLU A 60 -3.54 18.09 30.27
N PRO A 61 -3.06 19.00 31.16
CA PRO A 61 -1.69 19.47 31.10
C PRO A 61 -0.75 18.48 31.80
N ARG A 62 0.01 17.72 31.01
CA ARG A 62 1.18 16.98 31.51
C ARG A 62 2.33 17.98 31.73
N GLN A 63 2.58 18.32 32.98
CA GLN A 63 3.72 19.16 33.38
C GLN A 63 5.04 18.45 33.02
N ALA A 64 5.77 19.00 32.05
CA ALA A 64 7.12 18.56 31.70
C ALA A 64 8.10 19.72 31.91
N HIS A 65 9.17 19.46 32.67
CA HIS A 65 10.19 20.43 33.04
C HIS A 65 10.94 20.97 31.80
N PRO A 66 11.06 22.30 31.62
CA PRO A 66 11.50 22.92 30.36
C PRO A 66 13.02 22.86 30.09
N VAL A 67 13.82 22.28 30.98
CA VAL A 67 15.29 22.33 30.89
C VAL A 67 15.95 21.06 30.30
N ALA A 68 15.23 19.93 30.22
CA ALA A 68 15.76 18.69 29.64
C ALA A 68 15.57 18.59 28.11
N ALA A 69 14.62 19.34 27.54
CA ALA A 69 14.29 19.28 26.11
C ALA A 69 15.23 20.09 25.20
N LEU A 70 16.03 21.00 25.78
CA LEU A 70 16.98 21.81 25.02
C LEU A 70 18.32 21.08 24.75
N ALA A 71 18.71 20.16 25.64
CA ALA A 71 20.00 19.45 25.55
C ALA A 71 20.02 18.32 24.51
N ALA A 72 18.85 17.81 24.09
CA ALA A 72 18.75 16.72 23.11
C ALA A 72 18.75 17.19 21.64
N ARG A 73 18.88 18.49 21.37
CA ARG A 73 18.78 19.07 20.02
C ARG A 73 20.11 19.41 19.38
N VAL A 74 21.21 19.15 20.05
CA VAL A 74 22.51 19.53 19.53
C VAL A 74 23.27 18.29 19.11
N ASP A 75 23.11 17.98 17.83
CA ASP A 75 23.86 16.94 17.16
C ASP A 75 25.31 17.40 16.98
N TRP A 76 26.21 16.91 17.82
CA TRP A 76 27.64 17.26 17.77
C TRP A 76 28.29 16.89 16.44
N TRP A 77 27.70 15.98 15.65
CA TRP A 77 28.18 15.65 14.32
C TRP A 77 27.91 16.76 13.30
N SER A 78 26.88 17.58 13.52
CA SER A 78 26.58 18.75 12.68
C SER A 78 27.67 19.83 12.75
N LEU A 79 28.40 19.92 13.86
CA LEU A 79 29.51 20.86 14.05
C LEU A 79 30.77 20.47 13.27
N VAL A 80 30.90 19.19 12.88
CA VAL A 80 32.01 18.68 12.07
C VAL A 80 31.66 18.67 10.56
N GLY A 81 30.57 19.33 10.18
CA GLY A 81 30.12 19.43 8.79
C GLY A 81 29.43 18.18 8.24
N VAL A 82 29.18 17.16 9.08
CA VAL A 82 28.35 16.01 8.71
C VAL A 82 26.90 16.40 8.97
N GLY A 83 26.24 17.00 7.97
CA GLY A 83 24.81 17.22 8.02
C GLY A 83 24.10 15.87 8.15
N SER A 84 23.07 15.79 9.01
CA SER A 84 22.15 14.66 8.95
C SER A 84 21.55 14.63 7.55
N ALA A 85 21.89 13.60 6.78
CA ALA A 85 21.19 13.31 5.55
C ALA A 85 19.80 12.85 5.95
N GLN A 86 18.88 13.81 6.09
CA GLN A 86 17.46 13.52 6.09
C GLN A 86 17.22 12.84 4.75
N ALA A 87 17.00 11.53 4.74
CA ALA A 87 16.49 10.80 3.61
C ALA A 87 15.05 11.25 3.37
N GLN A 88 14.88 12.49 2.91
CA GLN A 88 13.59 12.99 2.46
C GLN A 88 13.34 12.44 1.06
N ASN A 89 12.14 11.86 0.91
CA ASN A 89 11.50 11.44 -0.33
C ASN A 89 11.87 10.03 -0.80
N GLN A 90 11.46 9.02 -0.01
CA GLN A 90 10.97 7.81 -0.65
C GLN A 90 9.73 8.18 -1.48
N PRO A 91 9.62 7.76 -2.75
CA PRO A 91 8.45 8.04 -3.56
C PRO A 91 7.22 7.43 -2.88
N ASP A 92 6.30 8.28 -2.44
CA ASP A 92 5.03 7.86 -1.84
C ASP A 92 4.12 7.31 -2.94
N ILE A 93 3.58 6.11 -2.74
CA ILE A 93 2.65 5.50 -3.68
C ILE A 93 1.21 5.83 -3.27
N SER A 94 0.55 6.68 -4.05
CA SER A 94 -0.82 7.05 -3.81
C SER A 94 -1.77 5.89 -4.12
N ILE A 95 -2.32 5.28 -3.06
CA ILE A 95 -3.38 4.25 -3.15
C ILE A 95 -4.71 4.68 -2.52
N GLN A 96 -4.76 5.88 -1.92
CA GLN A 96 -5.92 6.37 -1.19
C GLN A 96 -6.79 7.34 -2.01
N THR A 97 -6.77 7.23 -3.34
CA THR A 97 -7.63 8.07 -4.18
C THR A 97 -9.10 7.65 -4.03
N PRO A 98 -10.06 8.56 -4.23
CA PRO A 98 -11.49 8.22 -4.16
C PRO A 98 -11.90 7.07 -5.10
N ALA A 99 -11.26 6.98 -6.28
CA ALA A 99 -11.50 5.91 -7.23
C ALA A 99 -11.04 4.54 -6.70
N ILE A 100 -9.83 4.47 -6.13
CA ILE A 100 -9.27 3.23 -5.56
C ILE A 100 -10.06 2.81 -4.33
N GLN A 101 -10.43 3.76 -3.45
CA GLN A 101 -11.27 3.49 -2.27
C GLN A 101 -12.64 2.93 -2.66
N ALA A 102 -13.27 3.48 -3.71
CA ALA A 102 -14.54 2.96 -4.21
C ALA A 102 -14.41 1.52 -4.75
N ILE A 103 -13.31 1.19 -5.44
CA ILE A 103 -13.04 -0.19 -5.87
C ILE A 103 -12.81 -1.10 -4.65
N GLN A 104 -12.00 -0.67 -3.70
CA GLN A 104 -11.72 -1.41 -2.47
C GLN A 104 -12.99 -1.78 -1.71
N ALA A 105 -13.89 -0.81 -1.52
CA ALA A 105 -15.16 -1.05 -0.83
C ALA A 105 -16.04 -2.09 -1.53
N ARG A 106 -16.13 -2.03 -2.87
CA ARG A 106 -16.86 -3.05 -3.66
C ARG A 106 -16.22 -4.42 -3.55
N MET A 107 -14.89 -4.49 -3.60
CA MET A 107 -14.14 -5.74 -3.42
C MET A 107 -14.37 -6.32 -2.02
N ALA A 108 -14.27 -5.52 -0.96
CA ALA A 108 -14.51 -5.95 0.41
C ALA A 108 -15.94 -6.48 0.60
N GLN A 109 -16.95 -5.76 0.10
CA GLN A 109 -18.34 -6.19 0.16
C GLN A 109 -18.55 -7.53 -0.57
N ARG A 110 -18.04 -7.65 -1.80
CA ARG A 110 -18.14 -8.89 -2.60
C ARG A 110 -17.41 -10.04 -1.94
N PHE A 111 -16.22 -9.77 -1.40
CA PHE A 111 -15.41 -10.76 -0.72
C PHE A 111 -16.19 -11.38 0.43
N ASN A 112 -16.74 -10.55 1.31
CA ASN A 112 -17.47 -10.99 2.49
C ASN A 112 -18.81 -11.68 2.14
N SER A 113 -19.55 -11.17 1.16
CA SER A 113 -20.89 -11.66 0.85
C SER A 113 -20.93 -12.87 -0.10
N GLN A 114 -19.95 -13.03 -0.99
CA GLN A 114 -20.03 -14.02 -2.08
C GLN A 114 -18.80 -14.93 -2.20
N LEU A 115 -17.62 -14.48 -1.79
CA LEU A 115 -16.37 -15.22 -2.05
C LEU A 115 -15.83 -15.95 -0.82
N ARG A 116 -15.96 -15.37 0.38
CA ARG A 116 -15.38 -15.88 1.61
C ARG A 116 -15.74 -17.34 1.87
N ALA A 117 -17.04 -17.69 1.81
CA ALA A 117 -17.48 -19.07 1.98
C ALA A 117 -16.87 -20.04 0.96
N GLY A 118 -16.62 -19.56 -0.28
CA GLY A 118 -15.94 -20.34 -1.31
C GLY A 118 -14.45 -20.57 -1.02
N PHE A 119 -13.77 -19.59 -0.42
CA PHE A 119 -12.39 -19.76 0.07
C PHE A 119 -12.33 -20.70 1.27
N ASP A 120 -13.23 -20.54 2.23
CA ASP A 120 -13.30 -21.37 3.45
C ASP A 120 -13.61 -22.83 3.14
N ALA A 121 -14.50 -23.08 2.17
CA ALA A 121 -14.77 -24.43 1.67
C ALA A 121 -13.60 -24.99 0.83
N GLY A 122 -12.63 -24.15 0.44
CA GLY A 122 -11.59 -24.50 -0.51
C GLY A 122 -12.14 -24.76 -1.91
N ALA A 123 -13.27 -24.17 -2.30
CA ALA A 123 -13.70 -24.15 -3.70
C ALA A 123 -12.92 -23.12 -4.52
N LEU A 124 -12.55 -22.00 -3.89
CA LEU A 124 -11.78 -20.92 -4.48
C LEU A 124 -10.30 -21.00 -4.07
N GLY A 125 -9.46 -20.31 -4.82
CA GLY A 125 -8.06 -20.08 -4.47
C GLY A 125 -7.46 -18.93 -5.26
N PHE A 126 -6.30 -18.45 -4.80
CA PHE A 126 -5.53 -17.44 -5.51
C PHE A 126 -4.63 -18.10 -6.56
N ALA A 127 -4.69 -17.66 -7.81
CA ALA A 127 -3.71 -18.02 -8.84
C ALA A 127 -2.38 -17.30 -8.60
N GLU A 128 -1.34 -17.71 -9.33
CA GLU A 128 0.02 -17.17 -9.19
C GLU A 128 0.11 -15.67 -9.54
N ASP A 129 -0.79 -15.18 -10.41
CA ASP A 129 -0.94 -13.76 -10.76
C ASP A 129 -1.83 -12.98 -9.78
N GLY A 130 -2.24 -13.60 -8.68
CA GLY A 130 -3.09 -12.98 -7.67
C GLY A 130 -4.56 -12.86 -8.05
N THR A 131 -5.01 -13.46 -9.14
CA THR A 131 -6.45 -13.55 -9.46
C THR A 131 -7.13 -14.64 -8.65
N ILE A 132 -8.45 -14.57 -8.52
CA ILE A 132 -9.26 -15.63 -7.90
C ILE A 132 -9.66 -16.63 -8.97
N VAL A 133 -9.57 -17.92 -8.65
CA VAL A 133 -9.99 -19.01 -9.53
C VAL A 133 -10.90 -19.97 -8.77
N VAL A 134 -11.91 -20.49 -9.46
CA VAL A 134 -12.69 -21.65 -8.99
C VAL A 134 -11.84 -22.90 -9.17
N ARG A 135 -11.16 -23.33 -8.10
CA ARG A 135 -10.32 -24.53 -8.10
C ARG A 135 -11.15 -25.81 -8.12
N ASP A 136 -12.19 -25.86 -7.28
CA ASP A 136 -13.01 -27.04 -7.10
C ASP A 136 -14.50 -26.65 -6.99
N ALA A 137 -15.18 -26.71 -8.13
CA ALA A 137 -16.61 -26.40 -8.20
C ALA A 137 -17.48 -27.43 -7.46
N ALA A 138 -16.98 -28.66 -7.22
CA ALA A 138 -17.75 -29.69 -6.51
C ALA A 138 -18.00 -29.31 -5.04
N LYS A 139 -17.13 -28.46 -4.47
CA LYS A 139 -17.26 -27.91 -3.12
C LYS A 139 -18.24 -26.74 -3.00
N LEU A 140 -18.81 -26.28 -4.12
CA LEU A 140 -19.87 -25.27 -4.13
C LEU A 140 -21.25 -25.92 -4.30
N PRO A 141 -22.25 -25.52 -3.49
CA PRO A 141 -23.64 -25.88 -3.74
C PRO A 141 -24.07 -25.48 -5.14
N LEU A 142 -24.81 -26.35 -5.84
CA LEU A 142 -25.20 -26.14 -7.25
C LEU A 142 -25.89 -24.78 -7.47
N LYS A 143 -26.76 -24.38 -6.53
CA LYS A 143 -27.49 -23.11 -6.58
C LYS A 143 -26.59 -21.86 -6.53
N ASP A 144 -25.40 -21.98 -5.96
CA ASP A 144 -24.50 -20.84 -5.70
C ASP A 144 -23.42 -20.70 -6.79
N ARG A 145 -23.19 -21.74 -7.61
CA ARG A 145 -22.09 -21.78 -8.59
C ARG A 145 -22.09 -20.62 -9.59
N VAL A 146 -23.27 -20.26 -10.10
CA VAL A 146 -23.38 -19.15 -11.08
C VAL A 146 -23.01 -17.82 -10.42
N ALA A 147 -23.55 -17.56 -9.23
CA ALA A 147 -23.27 -16.34 -8.47
C ALA A 147 -21.78 -16.24 -8.09
N VAL A 148 -21.16 -17.34 -7.67
CA VAL A 148 -19.73 -17.38 -7.33
C VAL A 148 -18.85 -17.14 -8.56
N ASN A 149 -19.14 -17.77 -9.71
CA ASN A 149 -18.40 -17.53 -10.95
C ASN A 149 -18.47 -16.06 -11.38
N GLN A 150 -19.65 -15.45 -11.28
CA GLN A 150 -19.81 -14.02 -11.57
C GLN A 150 -19.01 -13.16 -10.60
N ALA A 151 -19.08 -13.46 -9.30
CA ALA A 151 -18.32 -12.74 -8.28
C ALA A 151 -16.80 -12.85 -8.51
N VAL A 152 -16.30 -14.02 -8.90
CA VAL A 152 -14.88 -14.22 -9.26
C VAL A 152 -14.50 -13.35 -10.47
N ALA A 153 -15.33 -13.33 -11.52
CA ALA A 153 -15.07 -12.51 -12.70
C ALA A 153 -15.06 -11.01 -12.35
N ASP A 154 -16.01 -10.56 -11.52
CA ASP A 154 -16.14 -9.17 -11.09
C ASP A 154 -14.97 -8.73 -10.22
N ASP A 155 -14.53 -9.59 -9.28
CA ASP A 155 -13.37 -9.31 -8.43
C ASP A 155 -12.09 -9.20 -9.25
N ASN A 156 -11.90 -10.11 -10.21
CA ASN A 156 -10.75 -10.07 -11.10
C ASN A 156 -10.75 -8.84 -12.03
N ARG A 157 -11.93 -8.30 -12.37
CA ARG A 157 -12.04 -7.02 -13.08
C ARG A 157 -11.65 -5.84 -12.19
N ASP A 158 -12.14 -5.81 -10.96
CA ASP A 158 -11.79 -4.77 -9.99
C ASP A 158 -10.29 -4.79 -9.63
N ARG A 159 -9.67 -5.97 -9.47
CA ARG A 159 -8.21 -6.11 -9.26
C ARG A 159 -7.41 -5.43 -10.36
N LYS A 160 -7.75 -5.71 -11.62
CA LYS A 160 -7.10 -5.08 -12.78
C LYS A 160 -7.31 -3.57 -12.80
N ALA A 161 -8.52 -3.12 -12.44
CA ALA A 161 -8.82 -1.70 -12.34
C ALA A 161 -7.94 -1.03 -11.27
N VAL A 162 -7.82 -1.59 -10.06
CA VAL A 162 -6.95 -1.05 -9.00
C VAL A 162 -5.52 -0.88 -9.49
N TYR A 163 -4.93 -1.90 -10.13
CA TYR A 163 -3.53 -1.83 -10.56
C TYR A 163 -3.30 -0.68 -11.56
N ARG A 164 -4.23 -0.51 -12.49
CA ARG A 164 -4.21 0.61 -13.44
C ARG A 164 -4.42 1.96 -12.76
N GLU A 165 -5.42 2.08 -11.89
CA GLU A 165 -5.72 3.34 -11.20
C GLU A 165 -4.56 3.77 -10.28
N VAL A 166 -3.89 2.82 -9.61
CA VAL A 166 -2.67 3.09 -8.83
C VAL A 166 -1.57 3.61 -9.77
N ALA A 167 -1.31 2.95 -10.89
CA ALA A 167 -0.30 3.37 -11.85
C ALA A 167 -0.56 4.80 -12.38
N VAL A 168 -1.81 5.09 -12.77
CA VAL A 168 -2.23 6.39 -13.29
C VAL A 168 -2.19 7.47 -12.21
N ALA A 169 -2.67 7.19 -11.00
CA ALA A 169 -2.66 8.14 -9.88
C ALA A 169 -1.25 8.56 -9.47
N ASN A 170 -0.27 7.69 -9.69
CA ASN A 170 1.14 7.95 -9.42
C ASN A 170 1.89 8.52 -10.63
N GLY A 171 1.22 8.80 -11.74
CA GLY A 171 1.85 9.38 -12.94
C GLY A 171 2.75 8.41 -13.72
N HIS A 172 2.68 7.12 -13.40
CA HIS A 172 3.52 6.05 -13.98
C HIS A 172 2.67 4.87 -14.48
N PRO A 173 1.93 5.02 -15.60
CA PRO A 173 1.15 3.92 -16.18
C PRO A 173 1.97 2.66 -16.47
N GLU A 174 3.26 2.81 -16.76
CA GLU A 174 4.21 1.72 -16.98
C GLU A 174 4.42 0.83 -15.75
N TRP A 175 4.12 1.30 -14.54
CA TRP A 175 4.24 0.53 -13.31
C TRP A 175 3.13 -0.50 -13.11
N GLU A 176 2.07 -0.51 -13.92
CA GLU A 176 0.91 -1.41 -13.74
C GLU A 176 1.33 -2.87 -13.56
N GLY A 177 2.30 -3.35 -14.36
CA GLY A 177 2.82 -4.72 -14.23
C GLY A 177 3.53 -4.99 -12.90
N GLN A 178 4.36 -4.06 -12.44
CA GLN A 178 5.08 -4.18 -11.17
C GLN A 178 4.13 -4.09 -9.97
N ILE A 179 3.13 -3.21 -10.06
CA ILE A 179 2.05 -3.09 -9.08
C ILE A 179 1.28 -4.41 -9.00
N ARG A 180 0.86 -4.97 -10.15
CA ARG A 180 0.17 -6.27 -10.20
C ARG A 180 1.00 -7.35 -9.51
N ASP A 181 2.30 -7.43 -9.77
CA ASP A 181 3.15 -8.46 -9.17
C ASP A 181 3.28 -8.30 -7.64
N VAL A 182 3.35 -7.06 -7.15
CA VAL A 182 3.36 -6.76 -5.71
C VAL A 182 2.04 -7.19 -5.07
N PHE A 183 0.91 -6.78 -5.64
CA PHE A 183 -0.40 -7.16 -5.15
C PHE A 183 -0.63 -8.68 -5.23
N ALA A 184 -0.19 -9.35 -6.29
CA ALA A 184 -0.34 -10.79 -6.44
C ALA A 184 0.32 -11.56 -5.29
N ARG A 185 1.57 -11.20 -4.98
CA ARG A 185 2.29 -11.74 -3.81
C ARG A 185 1.55 -11.44 -2.52
N GLN A 186 0.99 -10.24 -2.37
CA GLN A 186 0.27 -9.85 -1.17
C GLN A 186 -1.04 -10.63 -0.99
N TRP A 187 -1.84 -10.82 -2.04
CA TRP A 187 -3.07 -11.62 -1.99
C TRP A 187 -2.79 -13.06 -1.54
N ILE A 188 -1.74 -13.67 -2.10
CA ILE A 188 -1.29 -15.01 -1.71
C ILE A 188 -0.76 -15.01 -0.26
N ALA A 189 -0.01 -13.99 0.14
CA ALA A 189 0.52 -13.87 1.51
C ALA A 189 -0.61 -13.77 2.55
N SER A 190 -1.66 -13.00 2.24
CA SER A 190 -2.86 -12.80 3.06
C SER A 190 -3.84 -13.99 3.02
N ALA A 191 -3.53 -15.08 2.30
CA ALA A 191 -4.32 -16.30 2.39
C ALA A 191 -4.33 -16.82 3.84
N ARG A 192 -5.52 -17.14 4.36
CA ARG A 192 -5.73 -17.67 5.71
C ARG A 192 -5.44 -19.18 5.77
N PRO A 193 -5.18 -19.76 6.97
CA PRO A 193 -5.03 -21.20 7.12
C PRO A 193 -6.19 -21.97 6.47
N GLY A 194 -5.86 -23.00 5.69
CA GLY A 194 -6.85 -23.80 4.95
C GLY A 194 -7.22 -23.24 3.57
N TRP A 195 -6.90 -21.99 3.24
CA TRP A 195 -7.11 -21.45 1.91
C TRP A 195 -6.05 -21.92 0.93
N TRP A 196 -6.40 -21.91 -0.35
CA TRP A 196 -5.57 -22.43 -1.41
C TRP A 196 -4.98 -21.33 -2.28
N TYR A 197 -3.75 -21.53 -2.71
CA TYR A 197 -3.05 -20.64 -3.61
C TYR A 197 -2.13 -21.42 -4.55
N GLN A 198 -1.81 -20.86 -5.72
CA GLN A 198 -0.83 -21.44 -6.63
C GLN A 198 0.58 -20.97 -6.31
N SER A 199 1.55 -21.87 -6.45
CA SER A 199 2.98 -21.59 -6.31
C SER A 199 3.77 -22.56 -7.18
N GLY A 200 4.49 -22.03 -8.17
CA GLY A 200 5.24 -22.85 -9.13
C GLY A 200 4.33 -23.76 -9.96
N GLY A 201 3.20 -23.23 -10.41
CA GLY A 201 2.19 -23.99 -11.18
C GLY A 201 1.40 -25.06 -10.41
N SER A 202 1.68 -25.26 -9.12
CA SER A 202 0.97 -26.24 -8.28
C SER A 202 0.10 -25.57 -7.23
N TRP A 203 -1.05 -26.19 -6.91
CA TRP A 203 -1.91 -25.75 -5.81
C TRP A 203 -1.32 -26.16 -4.46
N LYS A 204 -1.23 -25.20 -3.54
CA LYS A 204 -0.83 -25.38 -2.14
C LYS A 204 -1.93 -24.88 -1.23
N GLN A 205 -2.02 -25.47 -0.05
CA GLN A 205 -2.89 -25.01 1.01
C GLN A 205 -2.03 -24.27 2.05
N LYS A 206 -2.53 -23.15 2.55
CA LYS A 206 -1.88 -22.36 3.61
C LYS A 206 -1.99 -23.04 4.96
#